data_AF-A0A661FAV2-F1
#
_entry.id   AF-A0A661FAV2-F1
#
_cell.length_a   1.000
_cell.length_b   1.000
_cell.length_c   1.000
_cell.angle_alpha   90.00
_cell.angle_beta   90.00
_cell.angle_gamma   90.00
#
_symmetry.space_group_name_H-M   'P 1'
#
loop_
_entity.id
_entity.type
_entity.pdbx_description
1 polymer ?
#
loop_
_entity_poly.entity_id
_entity_poly.type
_entity_poly.pdbx_seq_one_letter_code
_entity_poly.pdbx_strand_id
1 'polypeptide(L)'
;ERTRTFMNMHTQYIACETCHFRPENVQLSYQWQDTRDASSVRVKPELFRQALKPEDKNRKTLPAKKEITQPAKGINPFYKISPYYQKQPVSLRNSEIFAQETKKIWQQDSRLDIKAERRALIHAPLSKKGPECKACHTDKESLLNLSDLGATAYQAEKIHNNIIAQFFARYKEKDQRIRIINLLR
;
A
#
# COMPACT_ATOMS: atom_id res chain seq x y z
N GLU A 1 -13.49 -0.96 -14.68
CA GLU A 1 -12.50 0.15 -14.59
C GLU A 1 -12.47 0.89 -13.25
N ARG A 2 -13.61 1.26 -12.64
CA ARG A 2 -13.64 2.19 -11.50
C ARG A 2 -13.08 1.65 -10.18
N THR A 3 -13.28 0.37 -9.89
CA THR A 3 -12.61 -0.32 -8.77
C THR A 3 -11.09 -0.26 -8.88
N ARG A 4 -10.55 -0.28 -10.11
CA ARG A 4 -9.11 -0.14 -10.34
C ARG A 4 -8.63 1.26 -9.93
N THR A 5 -9.37 2.31 -10.31
CA THR A 5 -9.06 3.70 -9.91
C THR A 5 -9.09 3.89 -8.39
N PHE A 6 -10.08 3.32 -7.70
CA PHE A 6 -10.14 3.36 -6.24
C PHE A 6 -8.95 2.63 -5.60
N MET A 7 -8.64 1.42 -6.05
CA MET A 7 -7.52 0.64 -5.51
C MET A 7 -6.16 1.25 -5.88
N ASN A 8 -6.05 1.99 -6.98
CA ASN A 8 -4.86 2.74 -7.38
C ASN A 8 -4.49 3.87 -6.39
N MET A 9 -5.39 4.27 -5.48
CA MET A 9 -4.99 5.16 -4.39
C MET A 9 -3.97 4.49 -3.45
N HIS A 10 -4.09 3.19 -3.22
CA HIS A 10 -3.16 2.45 -2.36
C HIS A 10 -1.79 2.31 -3.00
N THR A 11 -1.72 2.18 -4.34
CA THR A 11 -0.45 2.05 -5.05
C THR A 11 0.42 3.30 -4.96
N GLN A 12 -0.10 4.43 -4.46
CA GLN A 12 0.70 5.60 -4.10
C GLN A 12 1.59 5.36 -2.86
N TYR A 13 1.16 4.50 -1.93
CA TYR A 13 1.81 4.29 -0.63
C TYR A 13 2.32 2.87 -0.44
N ILE A 14 1.72 1.89 -1.11
CA ILE A 14 1.87 0.46 -0.80
C ILE A 14 2.35 -0.28 -2.06
N ALA A 15 3.34 -1.17 -1.89
CA ALA A 15 3.82 -2.05 -2.94
C ALA A 15 2.81 -3.19 -3.23
N CYS A 16 2.83 -3.74 -4.44
CA CYS A 16 1.92 -4.83 -4.83
C CYS A 16 2.03 -6.02 -3.87
N GLU A 17 3.25 -6.38 -3.48
CA GLU A 17 3.55 -7.51 -2.59
C GLU A 17 2.98 -7.30 -1.19
N THR A 18 2.86 -6.07 -0.70
CA THR A 18 2.27 -5.81 0.63
C THR A 18 0.83 -6.33 0.73
N CYS A 19 0.08 -6.27 -0.37
CA CYS A 19 -1.28 -6.80 -0.43
C CYS A 19 -1.33 -8.25 -0.90
N HIS A 20 -0.49 -8.62 -1.87
CA HIS A 20 -0.63 -9.89 -2.59
C HIS A 20 0.32 -10.98 -2.11
N PHE A 21 1.49 -10.66 -1.56
CA PHE A 21 2.39 -11.66 -0.99
C PHE A 21 1.93 -12.01 0.42
N ARG A 22 1.22 -13.13 0.54
CA ARG A 22 0.57 -13.59 1.79
C ARG A 22 0.90 -15.05 2.05
N PRO A 23 2.17 -15.36 2.39
CA PRO A 23 2.55 -16.70 2.81
C PRO A 23 1.78 -17.09 4.08
N GLU A 24 1.37 -18.35 4.14
CA GLU A 24 0.83 -18.93 5.36
C GLU A 24 1.98 -19.16 6.36
N ASN A 25 1.71 -19.01 7.66
CA ASN A 25 2.66 -19.29 8.75
C ASN A 25 3.96 -18.47 8.75
N VAL A 26 3.98 -17.34 8.03
CA VAL A 26 5.12 -16.42 8.00
C VAL A 26 4.69 -15.04 8.46
N GLN A 27 5.41 -14.51 9.45
CA GLN A 27 5.22 -13.14 9.89
C GLN A 27 6.10 -12.20 9.07
N LEU A 28 5.46 -11.23 8.42
CA LEU A 28 6.12 -10.17 7.66
C LEU A 28 6.24 -8.92 8.50
N SER A 29 7.34 -8.19 8.33
CA SER A 29 7.44 -6.80 8.77
C SER A 29 7.23 -5.87 7.58
N TYR A 30 6.86 -4.62 7.85
CA TYR A 30 6.56 -3.65 6.81
C TYR A 30 7.39 -2.39 7.01
N GLN A 31 8.02 -1.92 5.95
CA GLN A 31 8.89 -0.74 6.00
C GLN A 31 8.75 0.08 4.73
N TRP A 32 9.04 1.38 4.85
CA TRP A 32 9.18 2.25 3.69
C TRP A 32 10.48 1.94 2.94
N GLN A 33 10.36 1.88 1.62
CA GLN A 33 11.45 1.51 0.74
C GLN A 33 11.37 2.29 -0.57
N ASP A 34 12.52 2.63 -1.15
CA ASP A 34 12.60 3.06 -2.54
C ASP A 34 12.55 1.85 -3.46
N THR A 35 11.51 1.76 -4.29
CA THR A 35 11.29 0.59 -5.15
C THR A 35 12.29 0.46 -6.30
N ARG A 36 13.13 1.49 -6.54
CA ARG A 36 14.13 1.48 -7.61
C ARG A 36 15.36 0.65 -7.24
N ASP A 37 15.82 0.79 -5.99
CA ASP A 37 17.08 0.22 -5.52
C ASP A 37 16.95 -0.58 -4.21
N ALA A 38 15.73 -0.73 -3.70
CA ALA A 38 15.41 -1.43 -2.46
C ALA A 38 15.97 -0.76 -1.19
N SER A 39 16.48 0.47 -1.28
CA SER A 39 17.00 1.20 -0.12
C SER A 39 15.90 1.52 0.89
N SER A 40 16.25 1.42 2.17
CA SER A 40 15.34 1.79 3.25
C SER A 40 15.09 3.29 3.25
N VAL A 41 13.82 3.68 3.36
CA VAL A 41 13.43 5.09 3.46
C VAL A 41 13.18 5.41 4.92
N ARG A 42 13.84 6.45 5.43
CA ARG A 42 13.65 6.92 6.80
C ARG A 42 12.19 7.28 7.04
N VAL A 43 11.60 6.66 8.06
CA VAL A 43 10.22 6.91 8.50
C VAL A 43 10.03 8.36 8.91
N LYS A 44 8.96 8.99 8.42
CA LYS A 44 8.59 10.36 8.75
C LYS A 44 7.11 10.64 8.41
N PRO A 45 6.43 11.53 9.15
CA PRO A 45 5.01 11.87 8.92
C PRO A 45 4.67 12.31 7.50
N GLU A 46 5.62 12.94 6.79
CA GLU A 46 5.43 13.47 5.44
C GLU A 46 5.32 12.38 4.38
N LEU A 47 5.59 11.11 4.72
CA LEU A 47 5.33 9.97 3.84
C LEU A 47 3.84 9.62 3.77
N PHE A 48 3.01 10.18 4.66
CA PHE A 48 1.57 10.04 4.63
C PHE A 48 0.90 11.35 4.18
N ARG A 49 -0.22 11.24 3.45
CA ARG A 49 -1.08 12.39 3.16
C ARG A 49 -1.61 12.93 4.49
N GLN A 50 -1.53 14.24 4.71
CA GLN A 50 -2.02 14.96 5.91
C GLN A 50 -1.05 15.06 7.09
N ALA A 51 0.22 15.41 6.85
CA ALA A 51 1.05 15.95 7.92
C ALA A 51 0.47 17.32 8.35
N LEU A 52 -0.13 17.38 9.53
CA LEU A 52 -0.45 18.66 10.17
C LEU A 52 0.83 19.21 10.79
N LYS A 53 1.20 20.46 10.49
CA LYS A 53 2.16 21.17 11.33
C LYS A 53 1.45 21.57 12.63
N PRO A 54 2.10 21.48 13.80
CA PRO A 54 1.54 22.02 15.02
C PRO A 54 1.30 23.53 14.83
N GLU A 55 0.12 24.01 15.19
CA GLU A 55 -0.17 25.44 15.17
C GLU A 55 0.66 26.16 16.24
N ASP A 56 1.23 27.31 15.89
CA ASP A 56 1.77 28.26 16.86
C ASP A 56 0.64 28.72 17.77
N LYS A 57 0.63 28.25 19.02
CA LYS A 57 -0.40 28.51 20.04
C LYS A 57 -0.41 29.96 20.56
N ASN A 58 -0.14 30.95 19.72
CA ASN A 58 -0.08 32.37 20.11
C ASN A 58 -1.29 33.21 19.69
N ARG A 59 -2.39 32.60 19.21
CA ARG A 59 -3.66 33.33 18.96
C ARG A 59 -4.82 32.77 19.78
N LYS A 60 -5.16 33.50 20.84
CA LYS A 60 -6.41 33.36 21.62
C LYS A 60 -7.60 33.84 20.77
N THR A 61 -8.24 32.98 20.00
CA THR A 61 -9.63 33.20 19.53
C THR A 61 -10.25 31.92 18.96
N LEU A 62 -11.22 31.34 19.71
CA LEU A 62 -12.21 30.30 19.31
C LEU A 62 -11.65 28.95 18.80
N PRO A 63 -12.39 27.82 18.91
CA PRO A 63 -11.87 26.51 18.50
C PRO A 63 -11.81 26.47 16.97
N ALA A 64 -10.63 26.76 16.43
CA ALA A 64 -10.39 26.82 15.00
C ALA A 64 -10.69 25.45 14.35
N LYS A 65 -11.50 25.46 13.28
CA LYS A 65 -11.48 24.39 12.28
C LYS A 65 -10.01 24.08 11.98
N LYS A 66 -9.56 22.83 12.14
CA LYS A 66 -8.20 22.40 11.76
C LYS A 66 -7.99 22.77 10.29
N GLU A 67 -7.31 23.89 10.03
CA GLU A 67 -7.05 24.34 8.67
C GLU A 67 -5.96 23.46 8.06
N ILE A 68 -6.25 22.88 6.89
CA ILE A 68 -5.26 22.15 6.10
C ILE A 68 -4.34 23.20 5.49
N THR A 69 -3.25 23.53 6.19
CA THR A 69 -2.40 24.70 5.88
C THR A 69 -1.44 24.50 4.71
N GLN A 70 -1.36 23.32 4.09
CA GLN A 70 -0.55 23.12 2.88
C GLN A 70 -1.21 22.16 1.88
N PRO A 71 -1.09 22.41 0.55
CA PRO A 71 -1.43 21.41 -0.45
C PRO A 71 -0.58 20.16 -0.19
N ALA A 72 -1.20 18.98 -0.26
CA ALA A 72 -0.52 17.71 -0.03
C ALA A 72 0.70 17.62 -0.96
N LYS A 73 1.93 17.75 -0.41
CA LYS A 73 3.15 17.49 -1.16
C LYS A 73 3.03 16.10 -1.78
N GLY A 74 3.29 16.00 -3.08
CA GLY A 74 3.32 14.71 -3.77
C GLY A 74 4.36 13.82 -3.09
N ILE A 75 3.93 12.67 -2.61
CA ILE A 75 4.84 11.65 -2.08
C ILE A 75 5.65 11.13 -3.26
N ASN A 76 6.96 10.89 -3.02
CA ASN A 76 7.82 10.30 -4.03
C ASN A 76 7.16 8.99 -4.52
N PRO A 77 6.82 8.87 -5.81
CA PRO A 77 6.07 7.74 -6.33
C PRO A 77 6.82 6.41 -6.21
N PHE A 78 8.14 6.45 -5.97
CA PHE A 78 8.96 5.26 -5.74
C PHE A 78 9.00 4.82 -4.28
N TYR A 79 8.54 5.65 -3.34
CA TYR A 79 8.50 5.27 -1.92
C TYR A 79 7.24 4.48 -1.65
N LYS A 80 7.42 3.22 -1.25
CA LYS A 80 6.33 2.29 -0.93
C LYS A 80 6.58 1.60 0.39
N ILE A 81 5.51 1.31 1.09
CA ILE A 81 5.46 0.32 2.17
C ILE A 81 5.55 -1.04 1.49
N SER A 82 6.64 -1.74 1.77
CA SER A 82 6.97 -3.06 1.22
C SER A 82 7.05 -4.11 2.33
N PRO A 83 6.73 -5.38 2.05
CA PRO A 83 6.90 -6.46 3.00
C PRO A 83 8.36 -6.93 3.07
N TYR A 84 8.79 -7.26 4.27
CA TYR A 84 10.08 -7.82 4.59
C TYR A 84 9.91 -9.16 5.29
N TYR A 85 10.75 -10.11 4.91
CA TYR A 85 10.90 -11.39 5.58
C TYR A 85 12.37 -11.57 5.95
N GLN A 86 12.67 -11.91 7.20
CA GLN A 86 14.06 -12.05 7.69
C GLN A 86 14.95 -10.84 7.35
N LYS A 87 14.41 -9.62 7.48
CA LYS A 87 15.06 -8.33 7.15
C LYS A 87 15.43 -8.16 5.67
N GLN A 88 14.94 -9.00 4.78
CA GLN A 88 15.08 -8.85 3.33
C GLN A 88 13.74 -8.44 2.70
N PRO A 89 13.75 -7.53 1.71
CA PRO A 89 12.53 -7.18 1.00
C PRO A 89 12.07 -8.37 0.16
N VAL A 90 10.76 -8.61 0.12
CA VAL A 90 10.20 -9.72 -0.65
C VAL A 90 10.00 -9.38 -2.14
N SER A 91 9.89 -8.10 -2.48
CA SER A 91 9.61 -7.67 -3.85
C SER A 91 10.74 -8.04 -4.83
N LEU A 92 10.38 -8.69 -5.94
CA LEU A 92 11.27 -9.07 -7.03
C LEU A 92 11.90 -7.81 -7.68
N ARG A 93 13.22 -7.83 -7.93
CA ARG A 93 13.94 -6.68 -8.49
C ARG A 93 14.50 -6.94 -9.87
N ASN A 94 14.56 -5.90 -10.70
CA ASN A 94 15.14 -5.94 -12.04
C ASN A 94 16.62 -6.34 -12.06
N SER A 95 17.35 -6.09 -10.96
CA SER A 95 18.75 -6.47 -10.80
C SER A 95 18.94 -7.95 -10.49
N GLU A 96 17.92 -8.65 -10.00
CA GLU A 96 18.02 -10.06 -9.64
C GLU A 96 18.12 -10.95 -10.88
N ILE A 97 18.90 -12.02 -10.76
CA ILE A 97 19.15 -12.98 -11.83
C ILE A 97 17.83 -13.50 -12.41
N PHE A 98 16.88 -13.88 -11.54
CA PHE A 98 15.58 -14.37 -11.96
C PHE A 98 14.82 -13.36 -12.84
N ALA A 99 14.86 -12.06 -12.50
CA ALA A 99 14.20 -11.02 -13.28
C ALA A 99 14.90 -10.77 -14.61
N GLN A 100 16.24 -10.77 -14.63
CA GLN A 100 17.02 -10.60 -15.85
C GLN A 100 16.80 -11.76 -16.84
N GLU A 101 16.80 -13.00 -16.34
CA GLU A 101 16.46 -14.19 -17.13
C GLU A 101 15.03 -14.12 -17.67
N THR A 102 14.07 -13.75 -16.83
CA THR A 102 12.67 -13.56 -17.25
C THR A 102 12.59 -12.56 -18.40
N LYS A 103 13.30 -11.43 -18.28
CA LYS A 103 13.35 -10.41 -19.33
C LYS A 103 13.93 -10.97 -20.63
N LYS A 104 15.02 -11.74 -20.57
CA LYS A 104 15.62 -12.39 -21.76
C LYS A 104 14.63 -13.35 -22.42
N ILE A 105 13.99 -14.24 -21.64
CA ILE A 105 12.94 -15.15 -22.13
C ILE A 105 11.83 -14.37 -22.83
N TRP A 106 11.38 -13.26 -22.23
CA TRP A 106 10.29 -12.48 -22.81
C TRP A 106 10.65 -11.83 -24.15
N GLN A 107 11.90 -11.38 -24.29
CA GLN A 107 12.42 -10.66 -25.46
C GLN A 107 12.88 -11.60 -26.60
N GLN A 108 13.47 -12.75 -26.26
CA GLN A 108 14.21 -13.58 -27.22
C GLN A 108 13.50 -14.89 -27.56
N ASP A 109 12.65 -15.39 -26.66
CA ASP A 109 11.97 -16.66 -26.89
C ASP A 109 10.60 -16.41 -27.57
N SER A 110 10.28 -17.17 -28.62
CA SER A 110 8.96 -17.12 -29.26
C SER A 110 7.98 -18.13 -28.64
N ARG A 111 8.48 -19.07 -27.85
CA ARG A 111 7.69 -20.14 -27.25
C ARG A 111 6.77 -19.61 -26.15
N LEU A 112 5.48 -19.86 -26.31
CA LEU A 112 4.45 -19.41 -25.39
C LEU A 112 4.40 -20.22 -24.09
N ASP A 113 4.78 -21.50 -24.13
CA ASP A 113 4.79 -22.38 -22.97
C ASP A 113 5.84 -21.97 -21.94
N ILE A 114 7.07 -21.65 -22.36
CA ILE A 114 8.13 -21.15 -21.48
C ILE A 114 7.73 -19.80 -20.85
N LYS A 115 7.11 -18.91 -21.64
CA LYS A 115 6.59 -17.63 -21.11
C LYS A 115 5.47 -17.85 -20.09
N ALA A 116 4.58 -18.81 -20.34
CA ALA A 116 3.50 -19.14 -19.42
C ALA A 116 4.03 -19.71 -18.10
N GLU A 117 5.01 -20.61 -18.15
CA GLU A 117 5.68 -21.16 -16.97
C GLU A 117 6.38 -20.06 -16.17
N ARG A 118 7.17 -19.21 -16.83
CA ARG A 118 7.87 -18.11 -16.14
C ARG A 118 6.90 -17.12 -15.50
N ARG A 119 5.78 -16.83 -16.19
CA ARG A 119 4.68 -16.04 -15.63
C ARG A 119 4.08 -16.71 -14.40
N ALA A 120 3.88 -18.03 -14.42
CA ALA A 120 3.35 -18.77 -13.29
C ALA A 120 4.29 -18.66 -12.07
N LEU A 121 5.60 -18.79 -12.27
CA LEU A 121 6.59 -18.64 -11.18
C LEU A 121 6.55 -17.26 -10.50
N ILE A 122 6.37 -16.18 -11.27
CA ILE A 122 6.24 -14.81 -10.71
C ILE A 122 4.98 -14.68 -9.85
N HIS A 123 3.88 -15.30 -10.27
CA HIS A 123 2.58 -15.17 -9.59
C HIS A 123 2.34 -16.24 -8.54
N ALA A 124 3.10 -17.34 -8.52
CA ALA A 124 2.95 -18.46 -7.60
C ALA A 124 2.91 -18.04 -6.12
N PRO A 125 3.77 -17.13 -5.63
CA PRO A 125 3.73 -16.70 -4.23
C PRO A 125 2.65 -15.63 -3.95
N LEU A 126 1.91 -15.19 -4.97
CA LEU A 126 0.95 -14.08 -4.86
C LEU A 126 -0.48 -14.59 -4.77
N SER A 127 -1.17 -14.13 -3.73
CA SER A 127 -2.62 -14.28 -3.60
C SER A 127 -3.35 -13.51 -4.69
N LYS A 128 -4.34 -14.16 -5.32
CA LYS A 128 -5.20 -13.55 -6.35
C LYS A 128 -5.97 -12.33 -5.85
N LYS A 129 -6.30 -12.30 -4.55
CA LYS A 129 -7.00 -11.20 -3.90
C LYS A 129 -6.12 -10.63 -2.79
N GLY A 130 -6.07 -9.30 -2.71
CA GLY A 130 -5.54 -8.63 -1.53
C GLY A 130 -6.48 -8.78 -0.31
N PRO A 131 -6.06 -8.30 0.85
CA PRO A 131 -6.88 -8.35 2.06
C PRO A 131 -8.12 -7.46 1.96
N GLU A 132 -9.09 -7.70 2.83
CA GLU A 132 -10.23 -6.80 3.00
C GLU A 132 -9.79 -5.45 3.57
N CYS A 133 -10.56 -4.38 3.32
CA CYS A 133 -10.26 -3.03 3.80
C CYS A 133 -9.99 -3.00 5.32
N LYS A 134 -10.77 -3.75 6.11
CA LYS A 134 -10.63 -3.83 7.57
C LYS A 134 -9.29 -4.37 8.05
N ALA A 135 -8.53 -5.07 7.19
CA ALA A 135 -7.21 -5.58 7.56
C ALA A 135 -6.18 -4.46 7.75
N CYS A 136 -6.36 -3.30 7.10
CA CYS A 136 -5.45 -2.15 7.23
C CYS A 136 -6.16 -0.89 7.78
N HIS A 137 -7.48 -0.82 7.63
CA HIS A 137 -8.30 0.30 8.12
C HIS A 137 -8.98 -0.08 9.44
N THR A 138 -8.17 -0.40 10.44
CA THR A 138 -8.62 -0.72 11.80
C THR A 138 -7.56 -0.31 12.81
N ASP A 139 -8.00 0.03 14.02
CA ASP A 139 -7.14 0.27 15.18
C ASP A 139 -6.74 -1.01 15.93
N LYS A 140 -7.37 -2.16 15.60
CA LYS A 140 -7.15 -3.45 16.26
C LYS A 140 -6.52 -4.44 15.28
N GLU A 141 -5.34 -4.95 15.62
CA GLU A 141 -4.63 -5.97 14.83
C GLU A 141 -4.49 -5.59 13.34
N SER A 142 -4.19 -4.31 13.06
CA SER A 142 -3.93 -3.85 11.71
C SER A 142 -2.72 -4.56 11.12
N LEU A 143 -2.83 -4.96 9.86
CA LEU A 143 -1.74 -5.51 9.05
C LEU A 143 -0.54 -4.58 9.02
N LEU A 144 -0.80 -3.26 8.98
CA LEU A 144 0.21 -2.23 8.92
C LEU A 144 0.23 -1.48 10.25
N ASN A 145 1.33 -1.57 10.99
CA ASN A 145 1.56 -0.67 12.11
C ASN A 145 1.92 0.73 11.59
N LEU A 146 0.91 1.59 11.47
CA LEU A 146 1.08 2.93 10.91
C LEU A 146 2.02 3.80 11.75
N SER A 147 2.05 3.61 13.07
CA SER A 147 2.95 4.33 13.97
C SER A 147 4.41 3.96 13.70
N ASP A 148 4.72 2.67 13.53
CA ASP A 148 6.07 2.21 13.16
C ASP A 148 6.48 2.72 11.77
N LEU A 149 5.51 2.89 10.88
CA LEU A 149 5.71 3.47 9.55
C LEU A 149 5.86 5.01 9.56
N GLY A 150 5.75 5.66 10.72
CA GLY A 150 5.96 7.09 10.90
C GLY A 150 4.69 7.95 10.81
N ALA A 151 3.50 7.37 10.82
CA ALA A 151 2.26 8.12 10.89
C ALA A 151 2.08 8.77 12.28
N THR A 152 1.66 10.03 12.30
CA THR A 152 1.18 10.67 13.53
C THR A 152 -0.11 10.00 14.02
N ALA A 153 -0.44 10.16 15.31
CA ALA A 153 -1.70 9.67 15.87
C ALA A 153 -2.92 10.15 15.07
N TYR A 154 -2.91 11.41 14.64
CA TYR A 154 -3.96 11.97 13.78
C TYR A 154 -4.05 11.27 12.42
N GLN A 155 -2.90 11.04 11.75
CA GLN A 155 -2.89 10.34 10.46
C GLN A 155 -3.36 8.89 10.60
N ALA A 156 -2.88 8.18 11.63
CA ALA A 156 -3.30 6.81 11.91
C ALA A 156 -4.82 6.74 12.16
N GLU A 157 -5.36 7.65 12.99
CA GLU A 157 -6.81 7.75 13.23
C GLU A 157 -7.60 7.98 11.94
N LYS A 158 -7.14 8.88 11.05
CA LYS A 158 -7.82 9.15 9.78
C LYS A 158 -7.74 8.00 8.78
N ILE A 159 -6.64 7.25 8.79
CA ILE A 159 -6.51 6.05 7.97
C ILE A 159 -7.43 4.96 8.52
N HIS A 160 -7.37 4.66 9.82
CA HIS A 160 -8.22 3.63 10.44
C HIS A 160 -9.71 3.95 10.27
N ASN A 161 -10.11 5.21 10.47
CA ASN A 161 -11.50 5.66 10.39
C ASN A 161 -11.91 6.20 9.01
N ASN A 162 -11.30 5.68 7.94
CA ASN A 162 -11.67 6.11 6.59
C ASN A 162 -13.13 5.74 6.28
N ILE A 163 -13.95 6.76 5.96
CA ILE A 163 -15.39 6.59 5.74
C ILE A 163 -15.73 5.61 4.62
N ILE A 164 -14.91 5.56 3.57
CA ILE A 164 -15.14 4.66 2.43
C ILE A 164 -14.84 3.22 2.85
N ALA A 165 -13.76 2.99 3.59
CA ALA A 165 -13.43 1.66 4.12
C ALA A 165 -14.51 1.15 5.09
N GLN A 166 -14.97 2.00 6.01
CA GLN A 166 -16.05 1.66 6.95
C GLN A 166 -17.37 1.37 6.23
N PHE A 167 -17.70 2.15 5.20
CA PHE A 167 -18.90 1.94 4.40
C PHE A 167 -18.86 0.58 3.69
N PHE A 168 -17.73 0.21 3.07
CA PHE A 168 -17.60 -1.11 2.43
C PHE A 168 -17.58 -2.29 3.39
N ALA A 169 -17.09 -2.10 4.62
CA ALA A 169 -17.10 -3.13 5.64
C ALA A 169 -18.53 -3.56 6.04
N ARG A 170 -19.53 -2.69 5.86
CA ARG A 170 -20.94 -2.98 6.19
C ARG A 170 -21.63 -3.92 5.21
N TYR A 171 -21.17 -3.98 3.97
CA TYR A 171 -21.70 -4.90 2.97
C TYR A 171 -21.03 -6.25 3.13
N LYS A 172 -21.78 -7.30 3.42
CA LYS A 172 -21.24 -8.66 3.58
C LYS A 172 -21.11 -9.37 2.23
N GLU A 173 -22.04 -9.11 1.31
CA GLU A 173 -22.08 -9.76 0.00
C GLU A 173 -21.15 -9.07 -1.01
N LYS A 174 -20.35 -9.89 -1.69
CA LYS A 174 -19.34 -9.45 -2.66
C LYS A 174 -19.96 -8.67 -3.82
N ASP A 175 -21.12 -9.09 -4.31
CA ASP A 175 -21.78 -8.44 -5.45
C ASP A 175 -22.38 -7.09 -5.08
N GLN A 176 -22.83 -6.93 -3.82
CA GLN A 176 -23.26 -5.64 -3.29
C GLN A 176 -22.07 -4.67 -3.18
N ARG A 177 -20.93 -5.14 -2.66
CA ARG A 177 -19.69 -4.34 -2.62
C ARG A 177 -19.28 -3.87 -4.02
N ILE A 178 -19.25 -4.76 -5.01
CA ILE A 178 -18.83 -4.42 -6.38
C ILE A 178 -19.76 -3.39 -7.01
N ARG A 179 -21.09 -3.56 -6.87
CA ARG A 179 -22.08 -2.60 -7.40
C ARG A 179 -21.90 -1.22 -6.79
N ILE A 180 -21.62 -1.14 -5.49
CA ILE A 180 -21.48 0.13 -4.77
C ILE A 180 -20.14 0.81 -5.05
N ILE A 181 -19.05 0.06 -5.20
CA ILE A 181 -17.76 0.63 -5.64
C ILE A 181 -17.91 1.32 -7.00
N ASN A 182 -18.75 0.81 -7.89
CA ASN A 182 -18.99 1.44 -9.19
C ASN A 182 -19.77 2.76 -9.11
N LEU A 183 -20.45 3.03 -7.98
CA LEU A 183 -21.23 4.25 -7.73
C LEU A 183 -20.40 5.39 -7.14
N LEU A 184 -19.20 5.11 -6.59
CA LEU A 184 -18.29 6.16 -6.13
C LEU A 184 -17.74 6.90 -7.35
N ARG A 185 -18.06 8.20 -7.42
CA ARG A 185 -17.65 9.14 -8.48
C ARG A 185 -16.20 9.59 -8.27
#